data_AF-A0A0F9W2T2-F1
#
_entry.id   AF-A0A0F9W2T2-F1
#
_cell.length_a   1.000
_cell.length_b   1.000
_cell.length_c   1.000
_cell.angle_alpha   90.00
_cell.angle_beta   90.00
_cell.angle_gamma   90.00
#
_symmetry.space_group_name_H-M   'P 1'
#
loop_
_entity.id
_entity.type
_entity.pdbx_description
1 polymer ?
#
loop_
_entity_poly.entity_id
_entity_poly.type
_entity_poly.pdbx_seq_one_letter_code
_entity_poly.pdbx_strand_id
1 'polypeptide(L)'
;MKSVLKIIKAKLAHQMNTSPFIGSLINVYSSTAIVFTPLTFLGVATTLYGLWGADAIQAWLPWFTFGHLIGVLVIFVLVLMVFFYKVIIPSMYAFQMQQQYKHRNPLVTDMQAVLEGQEKLSRRLGKIETTMGIPVEEPEVENKG
;
A
#
# COMPACT_ATOMS: atom_id res chain seq x y z
N MET A 1 26.28 4.69 -18.40
CA MET A 1 24.82 4.44 -18.44
C MET A 1 24.28 3.52 -17.35
N LYS A 2 24.91 2.38 -16.99
CA LYS A 2 24.37 1.44 -15.98
C LYS A 2 24.19 2.02 -14.56
N SER A 3 25.04 2.98 -14.16
CA SER A 3 24.99 3.63 -12.83
C SER A 3 23.76 4.53 -12.65
N VAL A 4 23.43 5.36 -13.65
CA VAL A 4 22.27 6.27 -13.61
C VAL A 4 20.95 5.50 -13.53
N LEU A 5 20.85 4.39 -14.28
CA LEU A 5 19.69 3.49 -14.23
C LEU A 5 19.50 2.84 -12.86
N LYS A 6 20.60 2.54 -12.15
CA LYS A 6 20.55 1.98 -10.79
C LYS A 6 20.05 3.02 -9.78
N ILE A 7 20.48 4.27 -9.91
CA ILE A 7 20.04 5.39 -9.06
C ILE A 7 18.57 5.70 -9.32
N ILE A 8 18.14 5.73 -10.58
CA ILE A 8 16.73 5.94 -10.94
C ILE A 8 15.87 4.81 -10.39
N LYS A 9 16.29 3.54 -10.52
CA LYS A 9 15.55 2.40 -9.93
C LYS A 9 15.48 2.48 -8.41
N ALA A 10 16.57 2.85 -7.73
CA ALA A 10 16.57 3.02 -6.28
C ALA A 10 15.63 4.15 -5.84
N LYS A 11 15.63 5.28 -6.55
CA LYS A 11 14.71 6.40 -6.30
C LYS A 11 13.27 6.07 -6.69
N LEU A 12 13.07 5.18 -7.66
CA LEU A 12 11.75 4.67 -8.04
C LEU A 12 11.21 3.71 -6.97
N ALA A 13 12.06 2.87 -6.39
CA ALA A 13 11.72 1.92 -5.34
C ALA A 13 11.53 2.59 -3.97
N HIS A 14 12.07 3.79 -3.78
CA HIS A 14 11.85 4.55 -2.56
C HIS A 14 10.37 4.97 -2.48
N GLN A 15 9.63 4.34 -1.58
CA GLN A 15 8.26 4.69 -1.24
C GLN A 15 8.24 6.05 -0.53
N MET A 16 7.36 6.94 -0.95
CA MET A 16 7.21 8.23 -0.31
C MET A 16 6.49 8.04 1.02
N ASN A 17 7.07 8.60 2.09
CA ASN A 17 6.42 8.68 3.39
C ASN A 17 5.27 9.69 3.27
N THR A 18 4.10 9.18 2.88
CA THR A 18 2.96 10.00 2.45
C THR A 18 2.01 10.20 3.62
N SER A 19 1.49 11.42 3.77
CA SER A 19 0.53 11.76 4.82
C SER A 19 -0.67 10.80 4.82
N PRO A 20 -1.15 10.34 5.98
CA PRO A 20 -2.25 9.36 6.12
C PRO A 20 -3.62 9.87 5.66
N PHE A 21 -3.74 11.17 5.37
CA PHE A 21 -5.00 11.79 4.94
C PHE A 21 -5.53 11.25 3.60
N ILE A 22 -4.64 10.92 2.66
CA ILE A 22 -5.04 10.34 1.37
C ILE A 22 -5.61 8.93 1.59
N GLY A 23 -4.97 8.14 2.45
CA GLY A 23 -5.41 6.81 2.85
C GLY A 23 -6.75 6.84 3.58
N SER A 24 -7.00 7.83 4.44
CA SER A 24 -8.28 7.97 5.14
C SER A 24 -9.42 8.28 4.19
N LEU A 25 -9.20 9.21 3.25
CA LEU A 25 -10.21 9.60 2.27
C LEU A 25 -10.57 8.42 1.36
N ILE A 26 -9.55 7.69 0.89
CA ILE A 26 -9.75 6.51 0.03
C ILE A 26 -10.41 5.37 0.79
N ASN A 27 -10.08 5.17 2.08
CA ASN A 27 -10.73 4.14 2.88
C ASN A 27 -12.22 4.42 3.06
N VAL A 28 -12.61 5.67 3.34
CA VAL A 28 -14.02 6.09 3.40
C VAL A 28 -14.70 5.93 2.04
N TYR A 29 -14.04 6.37 0.97
CA TYR A 29 -14.56 6.27 -0.41
C TYR A 29 -14.71 4.82 -0.91
N SER A 30 -13.81 3.93 -0.51
CA SER A 30 -13.89 2.50 -0.84
C SER A 30 -14.99 1.80 -0.03
N SER A 31 -15.18 2.22 1.23
CA SER A 31 -16.22 1.68 2.12
C SER A 31 -17.63 2.06 1.67
N THR A 32 -17.81 3.18 0.97
CA THR A 32 -19.10 3.60 0.40
C THR A 32 -19.46 2.88 -0.91
N ALA A 33 -18.69 1.86 -1.32
CA ALA A 33 -18.94 1.03 -2.51
C ALA A 33 -19.07 1.82 -3.82
N ILE A 34 -18.61 3.08 -3.87
CA ILE A 34 -18.50 3.89 -5.10
C ILE A 34 -17.24 3.46 -5.88
N VAL A 35 -16.99 2.16 -5.95
CA VAL A 35 -15.86 1.64 -6.72
C VAL A 35 -16.34 1.44 -8.14
N PHE A 36 -16.25 2.52 -8.92
CA PHE A 36 -16.04 2.38 -10.35
C PHE A 36 -14.71 1.67 -10.54
N THR A 37 -14.75 0.39 -10.90
CA THR A 37 -13.53 -0.32 -11.29
C THR A 37 -12.90 0.42 -12.47
N PRO A 38 -11.56 0.38 -12.62
CA PRO A 38 -10.91 0.95 -13.81
C PRO A 38 -11.53 0.44 -15.12
N LEU A 39 -12.03 -0.81 -15.12
CA LEU A 39 -12.78 -1.38 -16.24
C LEU A 39 -14.10 -0.65 -16.51
N THR A 40 -14.87 -0.34 -15.47
CA THR A 40 -16.11 0.43 -15.60
C THR A 40 -15.84 1.84 -16.11
N PHE A 41 -14.78 2.49 -15.61
CA PHE A 41 -14.35 3.79 -16.11
C PHE A 41 -13.99 3.74 -17.61
N LEU A 42 -13.24 2.71 -18.03
CA LEU A 42 -12.93 2.50 -19.45
C LEU A 42 -14.19 2.34 -20.30
N GLY A 43 -15.16 1.55 -19.83
CA GLY A 43 -16.44 1.36 -20.53
C GLY A 43 -17.25 2.65 -20.67
N VAL A 44 -17.29 3.48 -19.62
CA VAL A 44 -17.97 4.79 -19.66
C VAL A 44 -17.23 5.74 -20.60
N ALA A 45 -15.90 5.80 -20.53
CA ALA A 45 -15.08 6.68 -21.36
C ALA A 45 -15.19 6.34 -22.86
N THR A 46 -15.16 5.06 -23.22
CA THR A 46 -15.36 4.63 -24.62
C THR A 46 -16.77 4.91 -25.11
N THR A 47 -17.77 4.70 -24.26
CA THR A 47 -19.17 5.00 -24.59
C THR A 47 -19.35 6.49 -24.84
N LEU A 48 -18.88 7.36 -23.93
CA LEU A 48 -18.95 8.82 -24.09
C LEU A 48 -18.22 9.31 -25.35
N TYR A 49 -17.06 8.74 -25.65
CA TYR A 49 -16.35 9.06 -26.88
C TYR A 49 -17.15 8.67 -28.12
N GLY A 50 -17.69 7.45 -28.18
CA GLY A 50 -18.47 7.00 -29.34
C GLY A 50 -19.78 7.76 -29.53
N LEU A 51 -20.39 8.23 -28.44
CA LEU A 51 -21.69 8.91 -28.47
C LEU A 51 -21.57 10.38 -28.89
N TRP A 52 -20.66 11.13 -28.28
CA TRP A 52 -20.56 12.60 -28.45
C TRP A 52 -19.12 13.09 -28.61
N GLY A 53 -18.14 12.37 -28.03
CA GLY A 53 -16.76 12.82 -28.00
C GLY A 53 -16.05 12.75 -29.34
N ALA A 54 -16.41 11.83 -30.22
CA ALA A 54 -15.75 11.65 -31.51
C ALA A 54 -15.90 12.89 -32.40
N ASP A 55 -17.12 13.41 -32.55
CA ASP A 55 -17.39 14.59 -33.38
C ASP A 55 -16.76 15.85 -32.79
N ALA A 56 -16.86 16.01 -31.47
CA ALA A 56 -16.27 17.15 -30.76
C ALA A 56 -14.73 17.16 -30.85
N ILE A 57 -14.10 15.99 -30.72
CA ILE A 57 -12.64 15.86 -30.78
C ILE A 57 -12.15 15.97 -32.21
N GLN A 58 -12.84 15.38 -33.19
CA GLN A 58 -12.46 15.47 -34.61
C GLN A 58 -12.61 16.89 -35.17
N ALA A 59 -13.52 17.71 -34.62
CA ALA A 59 -13.62 19.11 -34.97
C ALA A 59 -12.34 19.92 -34.67
N TRP A 60 -11.60 19.54 -33.62
CA TRP A 60 -10.35 20.19 -33.21
C TRP A 60 -9.11 19.43 -33.69
N LEU A 61 -9.19 18.10 -33.75
CA LEU A 61 -8.12 17.17 -34.05
C LEU A 61 -8.64 16.09 -35.02
N PRO A 62 -8.75 16.39 -36.32
CA PRO A 62 -9.34 15.48 -37.31
C PRO A 62 -8.53 14.20 -37.54
N TRP A 63 -7.24 14.18 -37.16
CA TRP A 63 -6.41 12.97 -37.17
C TRP A 63 -6.59 12.08 -35.94
N PHE A 64 -7.35 12.52 -34.94
CA PHE A 64 -7.56 11.76 -33.71
C PHE A 64 -8.57 10.64 -33.94
N THR A 65 -8.04 9.42 -34.08
CA THR A 65 -8.85 8.22 -34.29
C THR A 65 -9.19 7.53 -32.98
N PHE A 66 -10.13 6.58 -33.02
CA PHE A 66 -10.47 5.74 -31.87
C PHE A 66 -9.25 4.97 -31.30
N GLY A 67 -8.28 4.61 -32.14
CA GLY A 67 -7.02 4.00 -31.68
C GLY A 67 -6.20 4.91 -30.76
N HIS A 68 -6.23 6.23 -31.02
CA HIS A 68 -5.56 7.21 -30.15
C HIS A 68 -6.26 7.33 -28.80
N LEU A 69 -7.60 7.29 -28.77
CA LEU A 69 -8.36 7.24 -27.52
C LEU A 69 -7.94 6.06 -26.65
N ILE A 70 -7.91 4.85 -27.23
CA ILE A 70 -7.49 3.64 -26.50
C ILE A 70 -6.05 3.79 -25.99
N GLY A 71 -5.14 4.30 -26.82
CA GLY A 71 -3.76 4.55 -26.41
C GLY A 71 -3.66 5.50 -25.21
N VAL A 72 -4.40 6.61 -25.24
CA VAL A 72 -4.46 7.58 -24.12
C VAL A 72 -5.03 6.93 -22.86
N LEU A 73 -6.11 6.14 -22.98
CA LEU A 73 -6.71 5.46 -21.85
C LEU A 73 -5.77 4.43 -21.21
N VAL A 74 -5.02 3.66 -22.01
CA VAL A 74 -4.03 2.71 -21.50
C VAL A 74 -2.91 3.44 -20.76
N ILE A 75 -2.38 4.52 -21.34
CA ILE A 75 -1.34 5.33 -20.69
C ILE A 75 -1.87 5.92 -19.38
N PHE A 76 -3.10 6.43 -19.38
CA PHE A 76 -3.75 6.98 -18.20
C PHE A 76 -3.88 5.94 -17.08
N VAL A 77 -4.31 4.72 -17.40
CA VAL A 77 -4.39 3.61 -16.43
C VAL A 77 -3.01 3.25 -15.89
N LEU A 78 -1.97 3.21 -16.73
CA LEU A 78 -0.60 2.95 -16.28
C LEU A 78 -0.09 4.03 -15.32
N VAL A 79 -0.34 5.30 -15.62
CA VAL A 79 0.01 6.43 -14.74
C VAL A 79 -0.73 6.33 -13.41
N LEU A 80 -2.04 6.05 -13.46
CA LEU A 80 -2.84 5.83 -12.25
C LEU A 80 -2.32 4.66 -11.42
N MET A 81 -1.90 3.54 -12.04
CA MET A 81 -1.31 2.42 -11.31
C MET A 81 -0.01 2.82 -10.61
N VAL A 82 0.87 3.56 -11.28
CA VAL A 82 2.12 4.06 -10.66
C VAL A 82 1.82 5.00 -9.50
N PHE A 83 0.86 5.91 -9.68
CA PHE A 83 0.41 6.81 -8.61
C PHE A 83 -0.19 6.04 -7.43
N PHE A 84 -1.02 5.04 -7.71
CA PHE A 84 -1.66 4.20 -6.70
C PHE A 84 -0.60 3.46 -5.88
N TYR A 85 0.37 2.85 -6.55
CA TYR A 85 1.46 2.13 -5.90
C TYR A 85 2.35 3.04 -5.04
N LYS A 86 2.66 4.25 -5.53
CA LYS A 86 3.61 5.15 -4.85
C LYS A 86 3.01 6.04 -3.78
N VAL A 87 1.73 6.39 -3.88
CA VAL A 87 1.10 7.41 -3.04
C VAL A 87 -0.02 6.80 -2.22
N ILE A 88 -0.91 6.04 -2.85
CA ILE A 88 -2.13 5.54 -2.20
C ILE A 88 -1.80 4.40 -1.25
N ILE A 89 -1.10 3.35 -1.71
CA ILE A 89 -0.74 2.20 -0.87
C ILE A 89 0.00 2.62 0.42
N PRO A 90 1.10 3.38 0.37
CA PRO A 90 1.80 3.76 1.60
C PRO A 90 0.94 4.66 2.50
N SER A 91 0.12 5.54 1.93
CA SER A 91 -0.80 6.37 2.72
C SER A 91 -1.90 5.54 3.40
N MET A 92 -2.42 4.50 2.74
CA MET A 92 -3.39 3.57 3.32
C MET A 92 -2.77 2.78 4.49
N TYR A 93 -1.56 2.26 4.31
CA TYR A 93 -0.85 1.57 5.40
C TYR A 93 -0.56 2.50 6.57
N ALA A 94 -0.09 3.72 6.31
CA ALA A 94 0.14 4.72 7.36
C ALA A 94 -1.14 5.05 8.13
N PHE A 95 -2.28 5.16 7.43
CA PHE A 95 -3.58 5.39 8.05
C PHE A 95 -4.04 4.20 8.88
N GLN A 96 -3.96 2.98 8.35
CA GLN A 96 -4.33 1.76 9.08
C GLN A 96 -3.49 1.59 10.34
N MET A 97 -2.17 1.80 10.25
CA MET A 97 -1.28 1.77 11.41
C MET A 97 -1.70 2.81 12.43
N GLN A 98 -1.95 4.06 12.02
CA GLN A 98 -2.44 5.08 12.95
C GLN A 98 -3.76 4.68 13.62
N GLN A 99 -4.70 4.10 12.89
CA GLN A 99 -5.95 3.62 13.47
C GLN A 99 -5.72 2.47 14.47
N GLN A 100 -4.84 1.51 14.13
CA GLN A 100 -4.55 0.35 14.97
C GLN A 100 -3.75 0.70 16.23
N TYR A 101 -2.86 1.69 16.18
CA TYR A 101 -2.06 2.11 17.34
C TYR A 101 -2.76 3.17 18.20
N LYS A 102 -3.58 4.04 17.61
CA LYS A 102 -4.22 5.15 18.34
C LYS A 102 -5.51 4.74 19.04
N HIS A 103 -6.21 3.74 18.52
CA HIS A 103 -7.30 3.08 19.24
C HIS A 103 -6.74 1.80 19.87
N ARG A 104 -6.93 1.59 21.18
CA ARG A 104 -6.49 0.38 21.90
C ARG A 104 -6.98 -0.88 21.19
N ASN A 105 -6.21 -1.37 20.23
CA ASN A 105 -6.59 -2.55 19.48
C ASN A 105 -6.40 -3.76 20.42
N PRO A 106 -7.46 -4.50 20.75
CA PRO A 106 -7.35 -5.64 21.66
C PRO A 106 -6.30 -6.65 21.17
N LEU A 107 -6.14 -6.80 19.85
CA LEU A 107 -5.12 -7.68 19.26
C LEU A 107 -3.67 -7.30 19.63
N VAL A 108 -3.36 -6.00 19.72
CA VAL A 108 -2.02 -5.54 20.13
C VAL A 108 -1.81 -5.82 21.61
N THR A 109 -2.86 -5.67 22.42
CA THR A 109 -2.83 -5.92 23.86
C THR A 109 -2.68 -7.42 24.13
N ASP A 110 -3.40 -8.26 23.39
CA ASP A 110 -3.32 -9.72 23.45
C ASP A 110 -1.94 -10.21 23.00
N MET A 111 -1.38 -9.64 21.92
CA MET A 111 -0.01 -9.96 21.49
C MET A 111 1.03 -9.61 22.56
N GLN A 112 0.90 -8.45 23.20
CA GLN A 112 1.80 -8.06 24.29
C GLN A 112 1.67 -9.02 25.49
N ALA A 113 0.45 -9.39 25.86
CA ALA A 113 0.22 -10.37 26.92
C ALA A 113 0.81 -11.76 26.60
N VAL A 114 0.74 -12.19 25.34
CA VAL A 114 1.36 -13.44 24.87
C VAL A 114 2.88 -13.37 24.94
N LEU A 115 3.49 -12.25 24.51
CA LEU A 115 4.95 -12.04 24.59
C LEU A 115 5.44 -12.03 26.03
N GLU A 116 4.75 -11.32 26.94
CA GLU A 116 5.06 -11.36 28.38
C GLU A 116 4.90 -12.77 28.97
N GLY A 117 3.90 -13.52 28.50
CA GLY A 117 3.69 -14.92 28.87
C GLY A 117 4.87 -15.80 28.46
N GLN A 118 5.36 -15.65 27.23
CA GLN A 118 6.52 -16.38 26.72
C GLN A 118 7.80 -16.03 27.49
N GLU A 119 8.02 -14.75 27.79
CA GLU A 119 9.19 -14.32 28.56
C GLU A 119 9.16 -14.85 30.00
N LYS A 120 7.99 -14.89 30.63
CA LYS A 120 7.84 -15.52 31.95
C LYS A 120 8.09 -17.03 31.90
N LEU A 121 7.64 -17.71 30.85
CA LEU A 121 7.88 -19.14 30.64
C LEU A 121 9.36 -19.42 30.41
N SER A 122 10.04 -18.66 29.55
CA SER A 122 11.47 -18.82 29.30
C SER A 122 12.31 -18.58 30.57
N ARG A 123 11.98 -17.55 31.35
CA ARG A 123 12.64 -17.30 32.65
C ARG A 123 12.41 -18.43 33.67
N ARG A 124 11.24 -19.06 33.66
CA ARG A 124 10.96 -20.21 34.55
C ARG A 124 11.72 -21.45 34.09
N LEU A 125 11.76 -21.72 32.79
CA LEU A 125 12.55 -22.79 32.19
C LEU A 125 14.04 -22.62 32.47
N GLY A 126 14.60 -21.42 32.24
CA GLY A 126 16.01 -21.13 32.54
C GLY A 126 16.37 -21.34 34.01
N LYS A 127 15.49 -20.95 34.95
CA LYS A 127 15.68 -21.24 36.39
C LYS A 127 15.69 -22.74 36.70
N ILE A 128 14.82 -23.51 36.04
CA ILE A 128 14.75 -24.96 36.22
C ILE A 128 15.98 -25.64 35.60
N GLU A 129 16.39 -25.24 34.40
CA GLU A 129 17.60 -25.74 33.72
C GLU A 129 18.88 -25.44 34.52
N THR A 130 18.98 -24.24 35.10
CA THR A 130 20.09 -23.86 35.98
C THR A 130 20.11 -24.72 37.25
N THR A 131 18.94 -25.06 37.79
CA THR A 131 18.81 -25.95 38.96
C THR A 131 19.21 -27.39 38.62
N MET A 132 19.04 -27.82 37.36
CA MET A 132 19.41 -29.15 36.88
C MET A 132 20.84 -29.23 36.32
N GLY A 133 21.61 -28.13 36.36
CA GLY A 133 22.99 -28.09 35.89
C GLY A 133 23.16 -28.17 34.36
N ILE A 134 22.11 -27.86 33.61
CA ILE A 134 22.12 -27.83 32.14
C ILE A 134 22.58 -26.43 31.70
N PRO A 135 23.54 -26.30 30.77
CA PRO A 135 23.95 -24.99 30.26
C PRO A 135 22.78 -24.33 29.53
N VAL A 136 22.38 -23.14 30.00
CA VAL A 136 21.32 -22.33 29.40
C VAL A 136 21.95 -21.47 28.31
N GLU A 137 21.58 -21.68 27.05
CA GLU A 137 21.85 -20.71 25.99
C GLU A 137 20.87 -19.53 26.21
N GLU A 138 21.37 -18.40 26.70
CA GLU A 138 20.57 -17.18 26.78
C GLU A 138 20.13 -16.79 25.36
N PRO A 139 18.83 -16.50 25.13
CA PRO A 139 18.42 -15.97 23.84
C PRO A 139 19.08 -14.60 23.65
N GLU A 140 19.85 -14.43 22.57
CA GLU A 140 20.35 -13.13 22.12
C GLU A 140 19.16 -12.16 22.00
N VAL A 141 19.00 -11.29 22.99
CA VAL A 141 18.04 -10.19 22.91
C VAL A 141 18.67 -9.16 21.96
N GLU A 142 18.36 -9.30 20.68
CA GLU A 142 18.75 -8.36 19.63
C GLU A 142 18.12 -6.99 19.95
N ASN A 143 18.90 -6.12 20.56
CA ASN A 143 18.53 -4.76 20.92
C ASN A 143 18.39 -3.92 19.66
N LYS A 144 17.20 -3.94 19.05
CA LYS A 144 16.85 -3.05 17.93
C LYS A 144 16.42 -1.70 18.50
N GLY A 145 17.39 -0.77 18.53
CA GLY A 145 17.17 0.65 18.73
C GLY A 145 16.42 1.31 17.58
#